data_AF-A0A1G5F8W7-F1
#
_entry.id   AF-A0A1G5F8W7-F1
#
_cell.length_a   1.000
_cell.length_b   1.000
_cell.length_c   1.000
_cell.angle_alpha   90.00
_cell.angle_beta   90.00
_cell.angle_gamma   90.00
#
_symmetry.space_group_name_H-M   'P 1'
#
loop_
_entity.id
_entity.type
_entity.pdbx_description
1 polymer ?
#
loop_
_entity_poly.entity_id
_entity_poly.type
_entity_poly.pdbx_seq_one_letter_code
_entity_poly.pdbx_strand_id
1 'polypeptide(L)'
;MWMRLLYAGLGLLLAAPVAAAPSKPAMAWTLMDKSGLDTTISYLPDQFHQGIDQASQSSPLPAEAQAAMRKATDEVFAPEVIREEVHARIVDRVSKENMQEVMRFLNTELGRKVVSLEEAAASPEASQKALQQVSTLRRQYRENNPERLQLVDDYIATTRANKFTTDFVVNMQTALTAGMLQALSPEQAPPVDEIRKQIEQNRFQIEGQVGQMLSAQFLYAYRDATNQELRDYLEFLGSPAGEMFGRKLAAILDETMTRRSRTFGQEFGGYLQEAGSESEGSGAESSPREG
;
A
#
# COMPACT_ATOMS: atom_id res chain seq x y z
N MET A 1 32.30 1.67 76.21
CA MET A 1 33.19 2.75 76.66
C MET A 1 33.38 3.72 75.49
N TRP A 2 32.49 4.74 75.40
CA TRP A 2 32.58 6.02 74.64
C TRP A 2 32.69 5.93 73.10
N MET A 3 32.04 6.72 72.23
CA MET A 3 31.05 7.80 72.30
C MET A 3 30.50 8.03 70.85
N ARG A 4 29.27 8.56 70.75
CA ARG A 4 28.52 8.95 69.53
C ARG A 4 29.14 10.16 68.80
N LEU A 5 28.82 10.34 67.51
CA LEU A 5 28.39 11.58 66.78
C LEU A 5 28.28 11.24 65.26
N LEU A 6 27.09 11.05 64.67
CA LEU A 6 26.20 12.02 63.98
C LEU A 6 26.83 12.86 62.84
N TYR A 7 26.56 12.46 61.58
CA TYR A 7 26.17 13.29 60.42
C TYR A 7 25.33 12.37 59.50
N ALA A 8 24.02 12.52 59.39
CA ALA A 8 23.28 13.50 58.58
C ALA A 8 23.61 13.43 57.07
N GLY A 9 22.75 12.72 56.34
CA GLY A 9 22.33 13.10 54.99
C GLY A 9 23.25 12.73 53.81
N LEU A 10 22.95 11.61 53.16
CA LEU A 10 22.63 11.58 51.72
C LEU A 10 22.05 10.20 51.39
N GLY A 11 20.72 10.10 51.36
CA GLY A 11 20.07 8.97 50.71
C GLY A 11 20.32 9.09 49.22
N LEU A 12 21.29 8.34 48.69
CA LEU A 12 21.40 8.11 47.25
C LEU A 12 20.20 7.24 46.84
N LEU A 13 19.07 7.89 46.54
CA LEU A 13 18.05 7.29 45.70
C LEU A 13 18.70 7.09 44.33
N LEU A 14 19.07 5.84 44.04
CA LEU A 14 19.25 5.37 42.68
C LEU A 14 17.89 5.51 41.99
N ALA A 15 17.62 6.70 41.44
CA ALA A 15 16.57 6.87 40.46
C ALA A 15 16.98 6.04 39.26
N ALA A 16 16.44 4.82 39.16
CA ALA A 16 16.45 4.08 37.91
C ALA A 16 15.91 5.03 36.83
N PRO A 17 16.57 5.17 35.67
CA PRO A 17 16.06 6.02 34.62
C PRO A 17 14.67 5.49 34.24
N VAL A 18 13.63 6.25 34.60
CA VAL A 18 12.30 6.02 34.06
C VAL A 18 12.46 6.27 32.57
N ALA A 19 12.54 5.20 31.78
CA ALA A 19 12.54 5.31 30.33
C ALA A 19 11.28 6.12 29.97
N ALA A 20 11.48 7.32 29.44
CA ALA A 20 10.37 8.17 29.04
C ALA A 20 9.52 7.39 28.03
N ALA A 21 8.21 7.33 28.27
CA ALA A 21 7.30 6.67 27.34
C ALA A 21 7.47 7.29 25.94
N PRO A 22 7.53 6.48 24.88
CA PRO A 22 7.80 6.99 23.54
C PRO A 22 6.78 8.06 23.12
N SER A 23 7.25 9.05 22.37
CA SER A 23 6.38 10.09 21.82
C SER A 23 5.39 9.49 20.83
N LYS A 24 4.23 10.13 20.62
CA LYS A 24 3.23 9.65 19.65
C LYS A 24 3.83 9.53 18.23
N PRO A 25 4.63 10.48 17.74
CA PRO A 25 5.34 10.33 16.47
C PRO A 25 6.30 9.14 16.43
N ALA A 26 7.08 8.89 17.48
CA ALA A 26 7.97 7.74 17.53
C ALA A 26 7.19 6.42 17.50
N MET A 27 6.06 6.34 18.22
CA MET A 27 5.18 5.17 18.22
C MET A 27 4.55 4.91 16.85
N ALA A 28 4.18 5.96 16.11
CA ALA A 28 3.65 5.82 14.76
C ALA A 28 4.68 5.19 13.80
N TRP A 29 5.95 5.62 13.90
CA TRP A 29 7.03 4.98 13.13
C TRP A 29 7.21 3.51 13.48
N THR A 30 7.26 3.19 14.78
CA THR A 30 7.36 1.80 15.22
C THR A 30 6.16 0.96 14.79
N LEU A 31 4.95 1.54 14.77
CA LEU A 31 3.76 0.85 14.30
C LEU A 31 3.86 0.52 12.80
N MET A 32 4.27 1.48 11.96
CA MET A 32 4.42 1.27 10.51
C MET A 32 5.44 0.19 10.17
N ASP A 33 6.56 0.18 10.89
CA ASP A 33 7.60 -0.85 10.78
C ASP A 33 7.05 -2.22 11.19
N LYS A 34 6.52 -2.33 12.41
CA LYS A 34 6.03 -3.61 12.95
C LYS A 34 4.82 -4.19 12.22
N SER A 35 4.04 -3.37 11.52
CA SER A 35 2.88 -3.82 10.76
C SER A 35 3.22 -4.24 9.33
N GLY A 36 4.48 -4.15 8.90
CA GLY A 36 4.88 -4.35 7.50
C GLY A 36 4.35 -3.27 6.54
N LEU A 37 3.84 -2.15 7.07
CA LEU A 37 3.32 -1.05 6.24
C LEU A 37 4.48 -0.30 5.58
N ASP A 38 5.61 -0.16 6.29
CA ASP A 38 6.82 0.43 5.72
C ASP A 38 7.34 -0.37 4.52
N THR A 39 7.40 -1.69 4.67
CA THR A 39 7.77 -2.63 3.61
C THR A 39 6.79 -2.55 2.44
N THR A 40 5.48 -2.56 2.71
CA THR A 40 4.44 -2.43 1.67
C THR A 40 4.61 -1.15 0.87
N ILE A 41 4.85 -0.01 1.54
CA ILE A 41 5.07 1.28 0.87
C ILE A 41 6.33 1.24 0.00
N SER A 42 7.40 0.59 0.46
CA SER A 42 8.66 0.52 -0.29
C SER A 42 8.54 -0.20 -1.63
N TYR A 43 7.62 -1.16 -1.76
CA TYR A 43 7.40 -1.90 -3.01
C TYR A 43 6.45 -1.22 -4.00
N LEU A 44 5.75 -0.14 -3.61
CA LEU A 44 4.73 0.48 -4.46
C LEU A 44 5.27 0.95 -5.83
N PRO A 45 6.41 1.66 -5.93
CA PRO A 45 6.94 2.10 -7.23
C PRO A 45 7.21 0.93 -8.18
N ASP A 46 7.87 -0.13 -7.68
CA ASP A 46 8.18 -1.31 -8.49
C ASP A 46 6.91 -2.03 -8.95
N GLN A 47 5.89 -2.12 -8.09
CA GLN A 47 4.59 -2.68 -8.46
C GLN A 47 3.91 -1.86 -9.57
N PHE A 48 3.98 -0.52 -9.50
CA PHE A 48 3.46 0.33 -10.57
C PHE A 48 4.25 0.16 -11.87
N HIS A 49 5.58 0.15 -11.81
CA HIS A 49 6.41 -0.08 -12.98
C HIS A 49 6.11 -1.41 -13.68
N GLN A 50 5.93 -2.49 -12.91
CA GLN A 50 5.53 -3.77 -13.46
C GLN A 50 4.13 -3.72 -14.08
N GLY A 51 3.19 -3.01 -13.46
CA GLY A 51 1.88 -2.76 -14.05
C GLY A 51 1.97 -2.02 -15.39
N ILE A 52 2.81 -1.00 -15.48
CA ILE A 52 3.08 -0.26 -16.73
C ILE A 52 3.67 -1.19 -17.80
N ASP A 53 4.64 -2.02 -17.44
CA ASP A 53 5.26 -2.96 -18.37
C ASP A 53 4.28 -4.01 -18.89
N GLN A 54 3.46 -4.59 -18.00
CA GLN A 54 2.42 -5.55 -18.36
C GLN A 54 1.35 -4.91 -19.26
N ALA A 55 0.92 -3.69 -18.94
CA ALA A 55 -0.02 -2.94 -19.77
C ALA A 55 0.58 -2.71 -21.16
N SER A 56 1.84 -2.30 -21.24
CA SER A 56 2.56 -2.02 -22.49
C SER A 56 2.72 -3.25 -23.38
N GLN A 57 2.78 -4.46 -22.80
CA GLN A 57 2.83 -5.71 -23.57
C GLN A 57 1.48 -6.03 -24.25
N SER A 58 0.36 -5.63 -23.64
CA SER A 58 -0.99 -5.91 -24.17
C SER A 58 -1.52 -4.77 -25.05
N SER A 59 -1.18 -3.53 -24.72
CA SER A 59 -1.50 -2.32 -25.48
C SER A 59 -0.33 -1.34 -25.39
N PRO A 60 0.59 -1.35 -26.38
CA PRO A 60 1.77 -0.49 -26.34
C PRO A 60 1.40 0.99 -26.33
N LEU A 61 1.94 1.74 -25.37
CA LEU A 61 1.92 3.19 -25.36
C LEU A 61 3.08 3.74 -26.22
N PRO A 62 2.96 4.96 -26.78
CA PRO A 62 4.12 5.68 -27.31
C PRO A 62 5.24 5.78 -26.27
N ALA A 63 6.50 5.77 -26.72
CA ALA A 63 7.66 5.74 -25.83
C ALA A 63 7.67 6.95 -24.87
N GLU A 64 7.26 8.11 -25.36
CA GLU A 64 7.15 9.36 -24.62
C GLU A 64 6.09 9.25 -23.52
N ALA A 65 4.94 8.65 -23.82
CA ALA A 65 3.89 8.40 -22.84
C ALA A 65 4.32 7.38 -21.78
N GLN A 66 5.06 6.35 -22.17
CA GLN A 66 5.62 5.39 -21.22
C GLN A 66 6.65 6.05 -20.29
N ALA A 67 7.54 6.90 -20.83
CA ALA A 67 8.53 7.64 -20.06
C ALA A 67 7.88 8.64 -19.10
N ALA A 68 6.89 9.41 -19.57
CA ALA A 68 6.10 10.33 -18.75
C ALA A 68 5.39 9.61 -17.60
N MET A 69 4.82 8.43 -17.88
CA MET A 69 4.12 7.63 -16.87
C MET A 69 5.08 7.09 -15.79
N ARG A 70 6.29 6.67 -16.18
CA ARG A 70 7.35 6.22 -15.25
C ARG A 70 7.83 7.37 -14.38
N LYS A 71 8.14 8.53 -14.98
CA LYS A 71 8.54 9.74 -14.23
C LYS A 71 7.48 10.16 -13.21
N ALA A 72 6.21 10.21 -13.62
CA ALA A 72 5.12 10.51 -12.70
C ALA A 72 4.99 9.46 -11.58
N THR A 73 5.26 8.19 -11.86
CA THR A 73 5.26 7.12 -10.85
C THR A 73 6.34 7.36 -9.80
N ASP A 74 7.58 7.59 -10.24
CA ASP A 74 8.73 7.79 -9.37
C ASP A 74 8.54 8.97 -8.41
N GLU A 75 7.98 10.07 -8.90
CA GLU A 75 7.81 11.28 -8.11
C GLU A 75 6.58 11.23 -7.20
N VAL A 76 5.44 10.78 -7.72
CA VAL A 76 4.18 10.82 -6.97
C VAL A 76 4.08 9.69 -5.95
N PHE A 77 4.66 8.53 -6.26
CA PHE A 77 4.64 7.36 -5.39
C PHE A 77 6.00 7.08 -4.73
N ALA A 78 6.90 8.07 -4.69
CA ALA A 78 8.15 8.00 -3.95
C ALA A 78 7.91 7.46 -2.52
N PRO A 79 8.60 6.37 -2.10
CA PRO A 79 8.33 5.72 -0.81
C PRO A 79 8.42 6.67 0.38
N GLU A 80 9.40 7.56 0.41
CA GLU A 80 9.62 8.55 1.47
C GLU A 80 8.44 9.51 1.60
N VAL A 81 7.87 9.92 0.46
CA VAL A 81 6.75 10.85 0.40
C VAL A 81 5.48 10.20 0.93
N ILE A 82 5.19 8.96 0.51
CA ILE A 82 4.04 8.20 1.03
C ILE A 82 4.23 7.91 2.52
N ARG A 83 5.43 7.48 2.91
CA ARG A 83 5.80 7.15 4.29
C ARG A 83 5.55 8.32 5.24
N GLU A 84 6.04 9.51 4.92
CA GLU A 84 5.81 10.73 5.73
C GLU A 84 4.32 11.12 5.80
N GLU A 85 3.58 11.01 4.70
CA GLU A 85 2.15 11.34 4.70
C GLU A 85 1.32 10.35 5.54
N VAL A 86 1.59 9.05 5.40
CA VAL A 86 0.94 8.00 6.20
C VAL A 86 1.28 8.19 7.67
N HIS A 87 2.56 8.46 8.00
CA HIS A 87 2.99 8.74 9.36
C HIS A 87 2.25 9.92 9.98
N ALA A 88 2.22 11.07 9.30
CA ALA A 88 1.53 12.26 9.77
C ALA A 88 0.04 11.97 10.06
N ARG A 89 -0.62 11.19 9.21
CA ARG A 89 -2.02 10.79 9.39
C ARG A 89 -2.22 9.82 10.56
N ILE A 90 -1.29 8.91 10.80
CA ILE A 90 -1.32 8.03 11.97
C ILE A 90 -1.16 8.87 13.25
N VAL A 91 -0.21 9.81 13.26
CA VAL A 91 0.01 10.73 14.37
C VAL A 91 -1.21 11.59 14.66
N ASP A 92 -1.92 12.05 13.63
CA ASP A 92 -3.15 12.83 13.78
C ASP A 92 -4.31 11.97 14.31
N ARG A 93 -4.57 10.81 13.68
CA ARG A 93 -5.88 10.12 13.77
C ARG A 93 -5.93 8.89 14.66
N VAL A 94 -4.78 8.34 15.06
CA VAL A 94 -4.70 7.13 15.90
C VAL A 94 -4.24 7.53 17.29
N SER A 95 -4.91 7.10 18.37
CA SER A 95 -4.48 7.43 19.73
C SER A 95 -3.25 6.60 20.16
N LYS A 96 -2.53 7.05 21.20
CA LYS A 96 -1.37 6.29 21.70
C LYS A 96 -1.79 4.91 22.22
N GLU A 97 -2.92 4.85 22.90
CA GLU A 97 -3.50 3.65 23.49
C GLU A 97 -3.82 2.63 22.38
N ASN A 98 -4.41 3.11 21.28
CA ASN A 98 -4.70 2.28 20.12
C ASN A 98 -3.42 1.73 19.46
N MET A 99 -2.38 2.55 19.30
CA MET A 99 -1.09 2.09 18.78
C MET A 99 -0.48 1.02 19.70
N GLN A 100 -0.55 1.20 21.02
CA GLN A 100 -0.04 0.23 22.01
C GLN A 100 -0.78 -1.09 21.94
N GLU A 101 -2.10 -1.07 21.79
CA GLU A 101 -2.93 -2.26 21.72
C GLU A 101 -2.53 -3.13 20.51
N VAL A 102 -2.35 -2.50 19.36
CA VAL A 102 -1.90 -3.19 18.14
C VAL A 102 -0.48 -3.70 18.28
N MET A 103 0.44 -2.85 18.75
CA MET A 103 1.83 -3.27 18.96
C MET A 103 1.93 -4.44 19.95
N ARG A 104 1.00 -4.58 20.90
CA ARG A 104 0.96 -5.74 21.80
C ARG A 104 0.75 -7.04 21.02
N PHE A 105 -0.20 -7.05 20.09
CA PHE A 105 -0.39 -8.19 19.20
C PHE A 105 0.81 -8.41 18.27
N LEU A 106 1.29 -7.34 17.62
CA LEU A 106 2.43 -7.44 16.67
C LEU A 106 3.73 -7.91 17.34
N ASN A 107 3.86 -7.79 18.67
CA ASN A 107 4.99 -8.32 19.44
C ASN A 107 4.84 -9.79 19.87
N THR A 108 3.66 -10.40 19.66
CA THR A 108 3.47 -11.84 19.91
C THR A 108 4.26 -12.68 18.90
N GLU A 109 4.40 -13.97 19.16
CA GLU A 109 4.98 -14.91 18.18
C GLU A 109 4.13 -14.97 16.91
N LEU A 110 2.81 -15.09 17.06
CA LEU A 110 1.87 -15.10 15.93
C LEU A 110 1.94 -13.79 15.13
N GLY A 111 1.87 -12.63 15.80
CA GLY A 111 1.93 -11.32 15.16
C GLY A 111 3.20 -11.12 14.32
N ARG A 112 4.36 -11.51 14.85
CA ARG A 112 5.63 -11.47 14.10
C ARG A 112 5.64 -12.45 12.93
N LYS A 113 5.08 -13.64 13.11
CA LYS A 113 5.00 -14.64 12.05
C LYS A 113 4.14 -14.17 10.89
N VAL A 114 2.93 -13.65 11.15
CA VAL A 114 2.02 -13.19 10.08
C VAL A 114 2.61 -12.02 9.31
N VAL A 115 3.20 -11.03 9.99
CA VAL A 115 3.88 -9.90 9.32
C VAL A 115 5.03 -10.40 8.45
N SER A 116 5.87 -11.30 8.96
CA SER A 116 6.97 -11.87 8.17
C SER A 116 6.49 -12.62 6.93
N LEU A 117 5.37 -13.36 7.04
CA LEU A 117 4.76 -14.05 5.90
C LEU A 117 4.19 -13.07 4.87
N GLU A 118 3.51 -12.02 5.33
CA GLU A 118 2.96 -10.96 4.49
C GLU A 118 4.05 -10.19 3.75
N GLU A 119 5.12 -9.79 4.44
CA GLU A 119 6.26 -9.10 3.83
C GLU A 119 6.98 -9.96 2.78
N ALA A 120 7.18 -11.25 3.07
CA ALA A 120 7.77 -12.18 2.12
C ALA A 120 6.88 -12.40 0.88
N ALA A 121 5.57 -12.20 1.01
CA ALA A 121 4.60 -12.30 -0.07
C ALA A 121 4.36 -10.98 -0.82
N ALA A 122 4.74 -9.84 -0.24
CA ALA A 122 4.51 -8.50 -0.79
C ALA A 122 5.46 -8.12 -1.93
N SER A 123 6.57 -8.85 -2.09
CA SER A 123 7.52 -8.60 -3.18
C SER A 123 6.83 -8.79 -4.55
N PRO A 124 7.26 -8.06 -5.59
CA PRO A 124 6.69 -8.22 -6.92
C PRO A 124 6.85 -9.65 -7.48
N GLU A 125 8.00 -10.29 -7.26
CA GLU A 125 8.27 -11.67 -7.68
C GLU A 125 7.35 -12.66 -6.93
N ALA A 126 7.14 -12.43 -5.63
CA ALA A 126 6.24 -13.24 -4.82
C ALA A 126 4.79 -13.10 -5.28
N SER A 127 4.35 -11.89 -5.60
CA SER A 127 3.02 -11.62 -6.17
C SER A 127 2.81 -12.33 -7.51
N GLN A 128 3.82 -12.31 -8.39
CA GLN A 128 3.75 -13.04 -9.66
C GLN A 128 3.66 -14.56 -9.45
N LYS A 129 4.47 -15.11 -8.54
CA LYS A 129 4.41 -16.53 -8.17
C LYS A 129 3.05 -16.91 -7.58
N ALA A 130 2.47 -16.05 -6.74
CA ALA A 130 1.16 -16.26 -6.15
C ALA A 130 0.08 -16.44 -7.25
N LEU A 131 0.07 -15.56 -8.25
CA LEU A 131 -0.86 -15.65 -9.39
C LEU A 131 -0.63 -16.91 -10.23
N GLN A 132 0.62 -17.29 -10.48
CA GLN A 132 0.93 -18.51 -11.24
C GLN A 132 0.51 -19.79 -10.51
N GLN A 133 0.65 -19.80 -9.18
CA GLN A 133 0.41 -21.00 -8.37
C GLN A 133 -1.02 -21.11 -7.82
N VAL A 134 -1.84 -20.06 -7.92
CA VAL A 134 -3.17 -20.02 -7.27
C VAL A 134 -4.07 -21.18 -7.66
N SER A 135 -4.05 -21.61 -8.92
CA SER A 135 -4.90 -22.72 -9.40
C SER A 135 -4.48 -24.06 -8.79
N THR A 136 -3.18 -24.28 -8.63
CA THR A 136 -2.59 -25.45 -7.97
C THR A 136 -2.88 -25.42 -6.47
N LEU A 137 -2.62 -24.29 -5.80
CA LEU A 137 -2.89 -24.11 -4.38
C LEU A 137 -4.37 -24.32 -4.06
N ARG A 138 -5.28 -23.70 -4.82
CA ARG A 138 -6.73 -23.88 -4.65
C ARG A 138 -7.17 -25.33 -4.77
N ARG A 139 -6.62 -26.06 -5.75
CA ARG A 139 -6.93 -27.49 -5.94
C ARG A 139 -6.43 -28.32 -4.76
N GLN A 140 -5.17 -28.14 -4.38
CA GLN A 140 -4.55 -28.84 -3.26
C GLN A 140 -5.32 -28.61 -1.95
N TYR A 141 -5.71 -27.36 -1.67
CA TYR A 141 -6.49 -27.04 -0.48
C TYR A 141 -7.91 -27.59 -0.55
N ARG A 142 -8.58 -27.54 -1.71
CA ARG A 142 -9.91 -28.15 -1.85
C ARG A 142 -9.91 -29.64 -1.52
N GLU A 143 -8.86 -30.35 -1.90
CA GLU A 143 -8.73 -31.81 -1.71
C GLU A 143 -8.27 -32.18 -0.29
N ASN A 144 -7.30 -31.44 0.27
CA ASN A 144 -6.58 -31.87 1.47
C ASN A 144 -6.81 -30.97 2.70
N ASN A 145 -7.29 -29.74 2.52
CA ASN A 145 -7.50 -28.78 3.60
C ASN A 145 -8.53 -27.70 3.18
N PRO A 146 -9.81 -28.05 3.02
CA PRO A 146 -10.84 -27.14 2.52
C PRO A 146 -11.09 -25.96 3.46
N GLU A 147 -10.84 -26.13 4.76
CA GLU A 147 -10.89 -25.05 5.75
C GLU A 147 -9.97 -23.88 5.38
N ARG A 148 -8.81 -24.15 4.75
CA ARG A 148 -7.91 -23.09 4.30
C ARG A 148 -8.60 -22.10 3.36
N LEU A 149 -9.45 -22.60 2.46
CA LEU A 149 -10.16 -21.73 1.51
C LEU A 149 -11.17 -20.84 2.25
N GLN A 150 -11.86 -21.38 3.24
CA GLN A 150 -12.80 -20.61 4.05
C GLN A 150 -12.09 -19.51 4.86
N LEU A 151 -10.92 -19.81 5.45
CA LEU A 151 -10.12 -18.81 6.16
C LEU A 151 -9.64 -17.68 5.25
N VAL A 152 -9.38 -17.95 3.96
CA VAL A 152 -9.07 -16.90 2.97
C VAL A 152 -10.27 -16.00 2.73
N ASP A 153 -11.43 -16.59 2.52
CA ASP A 153 -12.66 -15.84 2.26
C ASP A 153 -13.03 -14.98 3.50
N ASP A 154 -12.90 -15.54 4.70
CA ASP A 154 -13.13 -14.84 5.97
C ASP A 154 -12.14 -13.69 6.17
N TYR A 155 -10.87 -13.86 5.78
CA TYR A 155 -9.88 -12.79 5.83
C TYR A 155 -10.24 -11.63 4.91
N ILE A 156 -10.56 -11.92 3.65
CA ILE A 156 -10.92 -10.91 2.66
C ILE A 156 -12.18 -10.14 3.11
N ALA A 157 -13.14 -10.83 3.71
CA ALA A 157 -14.35 -10.23 4.27
C ALA A 157 -14.04 -9.36 5.50
N THR A 158 -13.28 -9.88 6.46
CA THR A 158 -12.96 -9.20 7.74
C THR A 158 -12.16 -7.93 7.51
N THR A 159 -11.16 -7.99 6.62
CA THR A 159 -10.30 -6.85 6.29
C THR A 159 -10.94 -5.88 5.30
N ARG A 160 -12.02 -6.30 4.60
CA ARG A 160 -12.62 -5.58 3.47
C ARG A 160 -11.61 -5.29 2.35
N ALA A 161 -10.57 -6.12 2.23
CA ALA A 161 -9.49 -5.92 1.26
C ALA A 161 -10.02 -5.81 -0.18
N ASN A 162 -11.05 -6.58 -0.54
CA ASN A 162 -11.64 -6.51 -1.88
C ASN A 162 -12.17 -5.11 -2.21
N LYS A 163 -12.95 -4.52 -1.30
CA LYS A 163 -13.51 -3.17 -1.50
C LYS A 163 -12.39 -2.12 -1.60
N PHE A 164 -11.44 -2.16 -0.68
CA PHE A 164 -10.31 -1.23 -0.64
C PHE A 164 -9.53 -1.28 -1.97
N THR A 165 -9.12 -2.46 -2.39
CA THR A 165 -8.31 -2.63 -3.59
C THR A 165 -9.10 -2.30 -4.87
N THR A 166 -10.40 -2.60 -4.91
CA THR A 166 -11.26 -2.17 -6.03
C THR A 166 -11.36 -0.65 -6.12
N ASP A 167 -11.62 0.04 -5.01
CA ASP A 167 -11.73 1.50 -5.01
C ASP A 167 -10.40 2.15 -5.45
N PHE A 168 -9.28 1.60 -4.98
CA PHE A 168 -7.95 2.02 -5.41
C PHE A 168 -7.73 1.84 -6.93
N VAL A 169 -8.05 0.67 -7.48
CA VAL A 169 -7.93 0.41 -8.93
C VAL A 169 -8.81 1.36 -9.74
N VAL A 170 -10.06 1.60 -9.32
CA VAL A 170 -10.97 2.54 -9.99
C VAL A 170 -10.41 3.96 -9.94
N ASN A 171 -9.88 4.40 -8.79
CA ASN A 171 -9.30 5.74 -8.64
C ASN A 171 -8.04 5.91 -9.51
N MET A 172 -7.17 4.91 -9.57
CA MET A 172 -5.98 4.90 -10.43
C MET A 172 -6.34 4.95 -11.91
N GLN A 173 -7.25 4.09 -12.38
CA GLN A 173 -7.71 4.09 -13.76
C GLN A 173 -8.36 5.43 -14.14
N THR A 174 -9.18 5.99 -13.25
CA THR A 174 -9.81 7.30 -13.46
C THR A 174 -8.76 8.39 -13.65
N ALA A 175 -7.75 8.44 -12.78
CA ALA A 175 -6.71 9.46 -12.86
C ALA A 175 -5.80 9.31 -14.09
N LEU A 176 -5.43 8.08 -14.44
CA LEU A 176 -4.68 7.74 -15.66
C LEU A 176 -5.42 8.22 -16.91
N THR A 177 -6.69 7.84 -17.05
CA THR A 177 -7.50 8.21 -18.22
C THR A 177 -7.73 9.72 -18.29
N ALA A 178 -8.01 10.36 -17.15
CA ALA A 178 -8.17 11.82 -17.09
C ALA A 178 -6.89 12.55 -17.50
N GLY A 179 -5.73 12.16 -16.95
CA GLY A 179 -4.43 12.73 -17.30
C GLY A 179 -4.10 12.59 -18.78
N MET A 180 -4.32 11.39 -19.34
CA MET A 180 -4.09 11.11 -20.75
C MET A 180 -4.99 11.97 -21.66
N LEU A 181 -6.29 12.03 -21.40
CA LEU A 181 -7.24 12.79 -22.22
C LEU A 181 -6.98 14.30 -22.13
N GLN A 182 -6.65 14.79 -20.93
CA GLN A 182 -6.30 16.20 -20.71
C GLN A 182 -5.01 16.60 -21.46
N ALA A 183 -4.06 15.68 -21.59
CA ALA A 183 -2.80 15.92 -22.30
C ALA A 183 -2.96 15.88 -23.81
N LEU A 184 -3.65 14.87 -24.35
CA LEU A 184 -3.76 14.64 -25.78
C LEU A 184 -4.81 15.52 -26.46
N SER A 185 -5.95 15.77 -25.80
CA SER A 185 -7.09 16.49 -26.38
C SER A 185 -7.78 17.37 -25.33
N PRO A 186 -7.13 18.43 -24.82
CA PRO A 186 -7.63 19.23 -23.70
C PRO A 186 -9.03 19.84 -23.95
N GLU A 187 -9.34 20.24 -25.19
CA GLU A 187 -10.64 20.83 -25.54
C GLU A 187 -11.78 19.81 -25.62
N GLN A 188 -11.45 18.51 -25.72
CA GLN A 188 -12.40 17.41 -25.85
C GLN A 188 -12.43 16.52 -24.61
N ALA A 189 -11.59 16.79 -23.61
CA ALA A 189 -11.47 16.00 -22.41
C ALA A 189 -12.79 16.07 -21.61
N PRO A 190 -13.48 14.93 -21.40
CA PRO A 190 -14.69 14.92 -20.59
C PRO A 190 -14.37 15.23 -19.12
N PRO A 191 -15.35 15.73 -18.34
CA PRO A 191 -15.18 15.91 -16.91
C PRO A 191 -14.74 14.61 -16.22
N VAL A 192 -13.87 14.72 -15.21
CA VAL A 192 -13.33 13.55 -14.48
C VAL A 192 -14.44 12.65 -13.91
N ASP A 193 -15.55 13.23 -13.47
CA ASP A 193 -16.69 12.48 -12.95
C ASP A 193 -17.37 11.61 -14.02
N GLU A 194 -17.35 12.04 -15.29
CA GLU A 194 -17.88 11.25 -16.40
C GLU A 194 -16.97 10.07 -16.73
N ILE A 195 -15.65 10.29 -16.73
CA ILE A 195 -14.64 9.23 -16.87
C ILE A 195 -14.83 8.19 -15.76
N ARG A 196 -14.93 8.65 -14.50
CA ARG A 196 -15.17 7.78 -13.35
C ARG A 196 -16.45 6.96 -13.54
N LYS A 197 -17.54 7.60 -13.97
CA LYS A 197 -18.83 6.92 -14.20
C LYS A 197 -18.72 5.82 -15.25
N GLN A 198 -17.94 6.01 -16.31
CA GLN A 198 -17.69 4.97 -17.31
C GLN A 198 -16.89 3.79 -16.73
N ILE A 199 -15.84 4.05 -15.96
CA ILE A 199 -15.04 3.00 -15.30
C ILE A 199 -15.88 2.21 -14.29
N GLU A 200 -16.73 2.89 -13.53
CA GLU A 200 -17.65 2.26 -12.55
C GLU A 200 -18.65 1.29 -13.20
N GLN A 201 -18.94 1.42 -14.51
CA GLN A 201 -19.75 0.41 -15.23
C GLN A 201 -19.07 -0.96 -15.26
N ASN A 202 -17.73 -0.99 -15.17
CA ASN A 202 -16.92 -2.21 -15.12
C ASN A 202 -16.58 -2.66 -13.70
N ARG A 203 -17.13 -2.02 -12.65
CA ARG A 203 -16.81 -2.32 -11.25
C ARG A 203 -16.92 -3.80 -10.92
N PHE A 204 -17.98 -4.48 -11.36
CA PHE A 204 -18.18 -5.91 -11.08
C PHE A 204 -17.03 -6.76 -11.64
N GLN A 205 -16.54 -6.45 -12.85
CA GLN A 205 -15.40 -7.14 -13.43
C GLN A 205 -14.11 -6.84 -12.64
N ILE A 206 -13.91 -5.57 -12.26
CA ILE A 206 -12.76 -5.16 -11.44
C ILE A 206 -12.77 -5.89 -10.10
N GLU A 207 -13.92 -5.96 -9.41
CA GLU A 207 -14.11 -6.71 -8.17
C GLU A 207 -13.78 -8.19 -8.34
N GLY A 208 -14.21 -8.81 -9.45
CA GLY A 208 -13.88 -10.22 -9.74
C GLY A 208 -12.39 -10.46 -9.98
N GLN A 209 -11.69 -9.53 -10.62
CA GLN A 209 -10.23 -9.61 -10.84
C GLN A 209 -9.46 -9.38 -9.54
N VAL A 210 -9.85 -8.36 -8.77
CA VAL A 210 -9.28 -8.06 -7.45
C VAL A 210 -9.46 -9.23 -6.49
N GLY A 211 -10.65 -9.83 -6.43
CA GLY A 211 -10.91 -10.98 -5.58
C GLY A 211 -10.04 -12.19 -5.92
N GLN A 212 -9.79 -12.45 -7.21
CA GLN A 212 -8.86 -13.50 -7.64
C GLN A 212 -7.41 -13.20 -7.24
N MET A 213 -6.97 -11.96 -7.43
CA MET A 213 -5.63 -11.51 -7.04
C MET A 213 -5.41 -11.63 -5.53
N LEU A 214 -6.36 -11.14 -4.72
CA LEU A 214 -6.28 -11.21 -3.26
C LEU A 214 -6.31 -12.67 -2.77
N SER A 215 -7.15 -13.51 -3.36
CA SER A 215 -7.18 -14.95 -3.04
C SER A 215 -5.83 -15.61 -3.35
N ALA A 216 -5.20 -15.27 -4.47
CA ALA A 216 -3.87 -15.76 -4.82
C ALA A 216 -2.80 -15.32 -3.81
N GLN A 217 -2.75 -14.02 -3.51
CA GLN A 217 -1.79 -13.44 -2.56
C GLN A 217 -1.93 -14.07 -1.18
N PHE A 218 -3.16 -14.19 -0.66
CA PHE A 218 -3.38 -14.75 0.67
C PHE A 218 -3.03 -16.24 0.75
N LEU A 219 -3.46 -17.04 -0.24
CA LEU A 219 -3.12 -18.47 -0.29
C LEU A 219 -1.61 -18.68 -0.37
N TYR A 220 -0.90 -17.80 -1.07
CA TYR A 220 0.54 -17.85 -1.18
C TYR A 220 1.24 -17.39 0.10
N ALA A 221 0.84 -16.24 0.67
CA ALA A 221 1.43 -15.65 1.86
C ALA A 221 1.35 -16.59 3.07
N TYR A 222 0.18 -17.18 3.27
CA TYR A 222 -0.10 -17.97 4.47
C TYR A 222 0.11 -19.47 4.29
N ARG A 223 0.78 -19.90 3.21
CA ARG A 223 1.02 -21.33 2.94
C ARG A 223 1.77 -22.05 4.07
N ASP A 224 2.62 -21.32 4.79
CA ASP A 224 3.46 -21.82 5.89
C ASP A 224 2.85 -21.54 7.29
N ALA A 225 1.64 -20.96 7.34
CA ALA A 225 0.84 -20.85 8.55
C ALA A 225 -0.09 -22.06 8.71
N THR A 226 -0.35 -22.49 9.93
CA THR A 226 -1.38 -23.48 10.25
C THR A 226 -2.78 -22.86 10.21
N ASN A 227 -3.83 -23.69 10.12
CA ASN A 227 -5.21 -23.17 10.17
C ASN A 227 -5.53 -22.54 11.53
N GLN A 228 -4.96 -23.07 12.63
CA GLN A 228 -5.17 -22.49 13.96
C GLN A 228 -4.56 -21.09 14.06
N GLU A 229 -3.33 -20.91 13.59
CA GLU A 229 -2.69 -19.59 13.56
C GLU A 229 -3.49 -18.57 12.73
N LEU A 230 -4.06 -19.00 11.61
CA LEU A 230 -4.95 -18.14 10.81
C LEU A 230 -6.26 -17.81 11.53
N ARG A 231 -6.87 -18.76 12.26
CA ARG A 231 -8.05 -18.49 13.08
C ARG A 231 -7.75 -17.47 14.18
N ASP A 232 -6.65 -17.66 14.89
CA ASP A 232 -6.22 -16.76 15.96
C ASP A 232 -5.93 -15.36 15.40
N TYR A 233 -5.35 -15.28 14.20
CA TYR A 233 -5.13 -14.02 13.52
C TYR A 233 -6.44 -13.35 13.09
N LEU A 234 -7.39 -14.10 12.53
CA LEU A 234 -8.72 -13.60 12.19
C LEU A 234 -9.50 -13.12 13.42
N GLU A 235 -9.38 -13.82 14.55
CA GLU A 235 -9.95 -13.40 15.83
C GLU A 235 -9.36 -12.05 16.27
N PHE A 236 -8.04 -11.89 16.16
CA PHE A 236 -7.41 -10.59 16.40
C PHE A 236 -7.97 -9.52 15.45
N LEU A 237 -8.02 -9.77 14.14
CA LEU A 237 -8.52 -8.82 13.15
C LEU A 237 -10.00 -8.43 13.39
N GLY A 238 -10.80 -9.34 13.93
CA GLY A 238 -12.18 -9.11 14.34
C GLY A 238 -12.33 -8.41 15.70
N SER A 239 -11.28 -8.33 16.51
CA SER A 239 -11.30 -7.62 17.80
C SER A 239 -11.36 -6.10 17.61
N PRO A 240 -11.76 -5.31 18.63
CA PRO A 240 -11.72 -3.84 18.53
C PRO A 240 -10.34 -3.28 18.14
N ALA A 241 -9.27 -3.93 18.59
CA ALA A 241 -7.89 -3.55 18.27
C ALA A 241 -7.53 -3.87 16.81
N GLY A 242 -7.93 -5.05 16.33
CA GLY A 242 -7.71 -5.47 14.94
C GLY A 242 -8.61 -4.71 13.96
N GLU A 243 -9.85 -4.43 14.31
CA GLU A 243 -10.73 -3.57 13.51
C GLU A 243 -10.17 -2.15 13.41
N MET A 244 -9.59 -1.64 14.49
CA MET A 244 -8.90 -0.35 14.50
C MET A 244 -7.66 -0.40 13.61
N PHE A 245 -6.82 -1.43 13.77
CA PHE A 245 -5.63 -1.68 12.97
C PHE A 245 -5.95 -1.77 11.48
N GLY A 246 -6.77 -2.77 11.10
CA GLY A 246 -7.15 -3.05 9.73
C GLY A 246 -7.93 -1.92 9.09
N ARG A 247 -8.97 -1.37 9.74
CA ARG A 247 -9.80 -0.33 9.08
C ARG A 247 -9.17 1.04 9.08
N LYS A 248 -8.53 1.49 10.18
CA LYS A 248 -7.96 2.85 10.21
C LYS A 248 -6.68 2.95 9.40
N LEU A 249 -5.78 1.96 9.49
CA LEU A 249 -4.55 2.01 8.69
C LEU A 249 -4.87 1.81 7.21
N ALA A 250 -5.76 0.89 6.84
CA ALA A 250 -6.18 0.75 5.45
C ALA A 250 -6.87 2.02 4.93
N ALA A 251 -7.73 2.68 5.73
CA ALA A 251 -8.35 3.95 5.32
C ALA A 251 -7.32 5.09 5.18
N ILE A 252 -6.32 5.16 6.06
CA ILE A 252 -5.22 6.13 5.95
C ILE A 252 -4.45 5.90 4.65
N LEU A 253 -4.13 4.64 4.34
CA LEU A 253 -3.46 4.28 3.10
C LEU A 253 -4.36 4.58 1.88
N ASP A 254 -5.65 4.24 1.94
CA ASP A 254 -6.63 4.49 0.86
C ASP A 254 -6.72 5.96 0.51
N GLU A 255 -6.90 6.81 1.52
CA GLU A 255 -7.00 8.25 1.32
C GLU A 255 -5.69 8.84 0.79
N THR A 256 -4.55 8.32 1.25
CA THR A 256 -3.23 8.73 0.78
C THR A 256 -3.07 8.35 -0.69
N MET A 257 -3.31 7.07 -1.02
CA MET A 257 -3.19 6.56 -2.37
C MET A 257 -4.18 7.24 -3.32
N THR A 258 -5.45 7.40 -2.93
CA THR A 258 -6.47 8.11 -3.73
C THR A 258 -6.07 9.56 -4.03
N ARG A 259 -5.48 10.26 -3.06
CA ARG A 259 -4.97 11.61 -3.26
C ARG A 259 -3.79 11.60 -4.24
N ARG A 260 -2.85 10.69 -4.04
CA ARG A 260 -1.68 10.52 -4.90
C ARG A 260 -2.06 10.11 -6.31
N SER A 261 -3.07 9.26 -6.51
CA SER A 261 -3.62 8.93 -7.83
C SER A 261 -4.04 10.18 -8.60
N ARG A 262 -4.71 11.13 -7.93
CA ARG A 262 -5.12 12.39 -8.60
C ARG A 262 -3.93 13.24 -9.00
N THR A 263 -2.94 13.39 -8.11
CA THR A 263 -1.68 14.09 -8.42
C THR A 263 -0.95 13.40 -9.57
N PHE A 264 -0.88 12.07 -9.55
CA PHE A 264 -0.28 11.28 -10.61
C PHE A 264 -0.92 11.57 -11.98
N GLY A 265 -2.25 11.64 -12.07
CA GLY A 265 -2.93 12.00 -13.33
C GLY A 265 -2.55 13.40 -13.84
N GLN A 266 -2.32 14.36 -12.93
CA GLN A 266 -1.89 15.72 -13.27
C GLN A 266 -0.44 15.75 -13.77
N GLU A 267 0.49 15.15 -13.02
CA GLU A 267 1.91 15.09 -13.39
C GLU A 267 2.13 14.32 -14.68
N PHE A 268 1.48 13.16 -14.84
CA PHE A 268 1.53 12.38 -16.07
C PHE A 268 1.06 13.21 -17.28
N GLY A 269 -0.07 13.92 -17.14
CA GLY A 269 -0.59 14.77 -18.20
C GLY A 269 0.36 15.91 -18.56
N GLY A 270 0.99 16.55 -17.55
CA GLY A 270 1.99 17.60 -17.74
C GLY A 270 3.22 17.09 -18.48
N TYR A 271 3.80 15.96 -18.05
CA TYR A 271 4.97 15.35 -18.70
C TYR A 271 4.70 14.92 -20.14
N LEU A 272 3.49 14.48 -20.44
CA LEU A 272 3.13 14.12 -21.80
C LEU A 272 3.03 15.35 -22.72
N GLN A 273 2.52 16.48 -22.21
CA GLN A 273 2.48 17.74 -22.96
C GLN A 273 3.89 18.31 -23.21
N GLU A 274 4.76 18.28 -22.20
CA GLU A 274 6.16 18.71 -22.31
C GLU A 274 6.89 17.92 -23.41
N ALA A 275 6.80 16.59 -23.38
CA ALA A 275 7.42 15.72 -24.38
C ALA A 275 6.91 15.97 -25.81
N GLY A 276 5.61 16.26 -25.96
CA GLY A 276 5.03 16.65 -27.25
C GLY A 276 5.61 17.97 -27.78
N SER A 277 5.76 18.98 -26.91
CA SER A 277 6.26 20.30 -27.30
C SER A 277 7.74 20.31 -27.71
N GLU A 278 8.58 19.49 -27.08
CA GLU A 278 10.00 19.36 -27.43
C GLU A 278 10.20 18.70 -28.81
N SER A 279 9.31 17.77 -29.18
CA SER A 279 9.34 17.10 -30.48
C SER A 279 8.98 18.03 -31.65
N GLU A 280 8.06 18.99 -31.45
CA GLU A 280 7.67 19.98 -32.46
C GLU A 280 8.73 21.08 -32.63
N GLY A 281 9.38 21.48 -31.54
CA GLY A 281 10.46 22.50 -31.55
C GLY A 281 11.72 22.04 -32.29
N SER A 282 12.08 20.76 -32.20
CA SER A 282 13.25 20.18 -32.89
C SER A 282 13.06 20.03 -34.42
N GLY A 283 11.82 20.06 -34.92
CA GLY A 283 11.50 19.91 -36.35
C GLY A 283 11.62 21.21 -37.15
N ALA A 284 11.57 22.37 -36.50
CA ALA A 284 11.51 23.68 -37.16
C ALA A 284 12.88 24.22 -37.62
N GLU A 285 14.00 23.62 -37.19
CA GLU A 285 15.35 24.13 -37.48
C GLU A 285 16.02 23.52 -38.72
N SER A 286 15.32 22.67 -39.50
CA SER A 286 15.88 21.98 -40.67
C SER A 286 15.26 22.37 -42.03
N SER A 287 14.84 23.63 -42.21
CA SER A 287 14.60 24.16 -43.56
C SER A 287 15.92 24.61 -44.21
N PRO A 288 16.39 23.98 -45.31
CA PRO A 288 17.53 24.49 -46.06
C PRO A 288 17.14 25.81 -46.71
N ARG A 289 17.95 26.84 -46.51
CA ARG A 289 17.89 28.05 -47.35
C ARG A 289 18.11 27.63 -48.79
N GLU A 290 17.10 27.86 -49.62
CA GLU A 290 17.17 27.74 -51.07
C GLU A 290 18.37 28.53 -51.61
N GLY A 291 19.08 27.91 -52.55
CA GLY A 291 20.11 28.51 -53.40
C GLY A 291 19.86 28.11 -54.84
#